data_AF-A0A9X4JVL6-F1
#
_entry.id   AF-A0A9X4JVL6-F1
#
_cell.length_a   1.000
_cell.length_b   1.000
_cell.length_c   1.000
_cell.angle_alpha   90.00
_cell.angle_beta   90.00
_cell.angle_gamma   90.00
#
_symmetry.space_group_name_H-M   'P 1'
#
loop_
_entity.id
_entity.type
_entity.pdbx_description
1 polymer ?
#
loop_
_entity_poly.entity_id
_entity_poly.type
_entity_poly.pdbx_seq_one_letter_code
_entity_poly.pdbx_strand_id
1 'polypeptide(L)'
;MIVLKVINTVADFFGEVLKKPGDVIAVFPQPDEGWKVQIEVAEDSEYMRKRARDDLMALYEVSLDKDLQILGFERLSLRERNANSIE
;
A
#
# COMPACT_ATOMS: atom_id res chain seq x y z
N MET A 1 -2.40 9.59 -18.76
CA MET A 1 -3.11 8.30 -18.64
C MET A 1 -3.78 8.25 -17.27
N ILE A 2 -5.04 7.83 -17.14
CA ILE A 2 -5.77 7.85 -15.86
C ILE A 2 -5.14 6.97 -14.79
N VAL A 3 -4.67 5.77 -15.16
CA VAL A 3 -4.02 4.83 -14.24
C VAL A 3 -2.77 5.44 -13.60
N LEU A 4 -1.98 6.22 -14.35
CA LEU A 4 -0.81 6.92 -13.80
C LEU A 4 -1.21 7.94 -12.71
N LYS A 5 -2.35 8.62 -12.88
CA LYS A 5 -2.86 9.55 -11.86
C LYS A 5 -3.28 8.80 -10.61
N VAL A 6 -4.01 7.68 -10.74
CA VAL A 6 -4.40 6.82 -9.61
C VAL A 6 -3.18 6.34 -8.82
N ILE A 7 -2.15 5.84 -9.53
CA ILE A 7 -0.89 5.39 -8.92
C ILE A 7 -0.24 6.52 -8.12
N ASN A 8 -0.05 7.69 -8.74
CA ASN A 8 0.59 8.82 -8.09
C ASN A 8 -0.22 9.31 -6.88
N THR A 9 -1.54 9.44 -7.00
CA THR A 9 -2.42 9.84 -5.89
C THR A 9 -2.24 8.92 -4.67
N VAL A 10 -2.19 7.61 -4.87
CA VAL A 10 -2.00 6.65 -3.77
C VAL A 10 -0.58 6.70 -3.22
N ALA A 11 0.43 6.75 -4.09
CA ALA A 11 1.83 6.84 -3.68
C ALA A 11 2.11 8.12 -2.88
N ASP A 12 1.58 9.26 -3.32
CA ASP A 12 1.72 10.56 -2.66
C ASP A 12 0.96 10.56 -1.32
N PHE A 13 -0.23 9.98 -1.25
CA PHE A 13 -0.95 9.84 0.02
C PHE A 13 -0.12 9.04 1.06
N PHE A 14 0.44 7.90 0.66
CA PHE A 14 1.26 7.08 1.55
C PHE A 14 2.60 7.74 1.90
N GLY A 15 3.31 8.28 0.92
CA GLY A 15 4.64 8.89 1.10
C GLY A 15 4.58 10.26 1.79
N GLU A 16 3.67 11.12 1.39
CA GLU A 16 3.62 12.51 1.85
C GLU A 16 2.72 12.69 3.07
N VAL A 17 1.55 12.04 3.12
CA VAL A 17 0.60 12.20 4.23
C VAL A 17 0.91 11.22 5.36
N LEU A 18 1.03 9.93 5.05
CA LEU A 18 1.27 8.90 6.07
C LEU A 18 2.75 8.74 6.46
N LYS A 19 3.67 9.33 5.69
CA LYS A 19 5.14 9.17 5.85
C LYS A 19 5.57 7.71 5.78
N LYS A 20 4.88 6.92 4.95
CA LYS A 20 5.08 5.49 4.74
C LYS A 20 5.15 5.20 3.24
N PRO A 21 6.27 5.51 2.57
CA PRO A 21 6.40 5.27 1.13
C PRO A 21 6.22 3.78 0.83
N GLY A 22 5.62 3.49 -0.32
CA GLY A 22 5.33 2.14 -0.77
C GLY A 22 5.14 2.06 -2.29
N ASP A 23 5.04 0.84 -2.78
CA ASP A 23 4.93 0.52 -4.20
C ASP A 23 3.51 0.05 -4.53
N VAL A 24 2.85 0.74 -5.46
CA VAL A 24 1.53 0.32 -5.96
C VAL A 24 1.70 -0.92 -6.83
N ILE A 25 1.06 -2.03 -6.44
CA ILE A 25 1.18 -3.33 -7.11
C ILE A 25 -0.05 -3.72 -7.93
N ALA A 26 -1.21 -3.11 -7.67
CA ALA A 26 -2.42 -3.37 -8.43
C ALA A 26 -3.38 -2.18 -8.45
N VAL A 27 -4.10 -2.01 -9.56
CA VAL A 27 -5.15 -1.00 -9.75
C VAL A 27 -6.34 -1.67 -10.42
N PHE A 28 -7.48 -1.70 -9.73
CA PHE A 28 -8.72 -2.30 -10.22
C PHE A 28 -9.79 -1.23 -10.36
N PRO A 29 -10.33 -0.97 -11.57
CA PRO A 29 -11.50 -0.13 -11.70
C PRO A 29 -12.70 -0.82 -11.07
N GLN A 30 -13.46 -0.08 -10.27
CA GLN A 30 -14.72 -0.55 -9.73
C GLN A 30 -15.87 0.08 -10.54
N PRO A 31 -16.80 -0.72 -11.09
CA PRO A 31 -17.98 -0.20 -11.76
C PRO A 31 -18.69 0.80 -10.85
N ASP A 32 -18.91 2.01 -11.36
CA ASP A 32 -19.60 3.11 -10.69
C ASP A 32 -19.01 3.69 -9.39
N GLU A 33 -17.92 3.12 -8.86
CA GLU A 33 -17.37 3.50 -7.55
C GLU A 33 -15.95 4.11 -7.60
N GLY A 34 -15.24 4.00 -8.73
CA GLY A 34 -13.90 4.56 -8.89
C GLY A 34 -12.83 3.47 -8.99
N TRP A 35 -11.88 3.42 -8.04
CA TRP A 35 -10.76 2.47 -8.07
C TRP A 35 -10.51 1.83 -6.71
N LYS A 36 -10.13 0.55 -6.74
CA LYS A 36 -9.47 -0.15 -5.65
C LYS A 36 -8.00 -0.34 -6.00
N VAL A 37 -7.11 0.06 -5.11
CA VAL A 37 -5.66 0.04 -5.33
C VAL A 37 -4.99 -0.76 -4.22
N GLN A 38 -4.00 -1.55 -4.59
CA GLN A 38 -3.15 -2.25 -3.62
C GLN A 38 -1.75 -1.67 -3.62
N ILE A 39 -1.22 -1.39 -2.42
CA ILE A 39 0.11 -0.83 -2.19
C ILE A 39 0.86 -1.63 -1.14
N GLU A 40 2.12 -1.95 -1.42
CA GLU A 40 3.03 -2.59 -0.46
C GLU A 40 3.91 -1.55 0.22
N VAL A 41 3.95 -1.61 1.55
CA VAL A 41 4.62 -0.61 2.39
C VAL A 41 5.56 -1.31 3.36
N ALA A 42 6.80 -0.84 3.46
CA ALA A 42 7.73 -1.34 4.46
C ALA A 42 7.30 -0.83 5.86
N GLU A 43 7.07 -1.74 6.80
CA GLU A 43 6.70 -1.38 8.17
C GLU A 43 7.94 -1.44 9.06
N ASP A 44 8.50 -0.26 9.36
CA ASP A 44 9.60 -0.13 10.30
C ASP A 44 9.03 0.14 11.71
N SER A 45 8.74 -0.94 12.46
CA SER A 45 8.29 -0.81 13.85
C SER A 45 9.49 -0.71 14.80
N GLU A 46 9.35 0.08 15.86
CA GLU A 46 10.37 0.19 16.93
C GLU A 46 10.68 -1.16 17.60
N TYR A 47 9.72 -2.10 17.55
CA TYR A 47 9.88 -3.48 17.97
C TYR A 47 10.82 -4.29 17.05
N MET A 48 10.83 -4.00 15.74
CA MET A 48 11.69 -4.66 14.75
C MET A 48 13.13 -4.15 14.76
N ARG A 49 13.34 -2.85 15.02
CA ARG A 49 14.69 -2.29 15.26
C ARG A 49 15.45 -3.03 16.37
N LYS A 50 14.74 -3.50 17.41
CA LYS A 50 15.33 -4.29 18.50
C LYS A 50 15.72 -5.71 18.11
N ARG A 51 15.19 -6.23 16.99
CA ARG A 51 15.37 -7.61 16.52
C ARG A 51 16.17 -7.71 15.22
N ALA A 52 16.63 -6.58 14.66
CA ALA A 52 17.34 -6.49 13.38
C ALA A 52 16.60 -7.24 12.24
N ARG A 53 15.28 -7.16 12.22
CA ARG A 53 14.44 -7.74 11.17
C ARG A 53 13.85 -6.61 10.34
N ASP A 54 14.53 -6.28 9.25
CA ASP A 54 14.21 -5.13 8.39
C ASP A 54 13.12 -5.44 7.34
N ASP A 55 12.40 -6.54 7.52
CA ASP A 55 11.77 -7.24 6.40
C ASP A 55 10.24 -7.31 6.49
N LEU A 56 9.53 -6.50 7.28
CA LEU A 56 8.07 -6.56 7.25
C LEU A 56 7.47 -5.70 6.13
N MET A 57 6.73 -6.35 5.23
CA MET A 57 5.94 -5.71 4.18
C MET A 57 4.46 -5.81 4.54
N ALA A 58 3.80 -4.67 4.64
CA ALA A 58 2.35 -4.59 4.79
C ALA A 58 1.70 -4.38 3.42
N LEU A 59 0.64 -5.13 3.15
CA LEU A 59 -0.23 -4.91 2.01
C LEU A 59 -1.43 -4.09 2.45
N TYR A 60 -1.66 -2.97 1.79
CA TYR A 60 -2.84 -2.13 1.99
C TYR A 60 -3.74 -2.16 0.76
N GLU A 61 -5.03 -2.06 1.02
CA GLU A 61 -6.03 -1.74 0.00
C GLU A 61 -6.54 -0.31 0.22
N VAL A 62 -6.72 0.42 -0.88
CA VAL A 62 -7.10 1.83 -0.89
C VAL A 62 -8.27 2.01 -1.84
N SER A 63 -9.30 2.72 -1.39
CA SER A 63 -10.47 3.05 -2.19
C SER A 63 -10.41 4.51 -2.63
N LEU A 64 -10.59 4.74 -3.93
CA LEU A 64 -10.68 6.07 -4.52
C LEU A 64 -12.01 6.22 -5.25
N ASP A 65 -12.61 7.42 -5.17
CA ASP A 65 -13.75 7.77 -6.00
C ASP A 65 -13.33 8.14 -7.44
N LYS A 66 -14.31 8.49 -8.28
CA LYS A 66 -14.12 8.89 -9.68
C LYS A 66 -13.31 10.19 -9.84
N ASP A 67 -13.22 11.00 -8.79
CA ASP A 67 -12.47 12.26 -8.73
C ASP A 67 -11.07 12.08 -8.10
N LEU A 68 -10.65 10.82 -7.90
CA LEU A 68 -9.38 10.42 -7.29
C LEU A 68 -9.25 10.87 -5.82
N GLN A 69 -10.35 11.09 -5.13
CA GLN A 69 -10.33 11.31 -3.68
C GLN A 69 -10.14 9.98 -2.96
N ILE A 70 -9.21 9.94 -2.00
CA ILE A 70 -9.04 8.80 -1.11
C ILE A 70 -10.26 8.73 -0.18
N LEU A 71 -11.07 7.69 -0.33
CA LEU A 71 -12.24 7.44 0.53
C LEU A 71 -11.85 6.70 1.82
N GLY A 72 -10.81 5.87 1.75
CA GLY A 72 -10.33 5.08 2.87
C GLY A 72 -9.22 4.11 2.47
N PHE A 73 -8.57 3.53 3.48
CA PHE A 73 -7.56 2.50 3.31
C PHE A 73 -7.58 1.53 4.49
N GLU A 74 -7.23 0.27 4.24
CA GLU A 74 -7.08 -0.74 5.28
C GLU A 74 -5.87 -1.65 5.01
N ARG A 75 -5.27 -2.18 6.09
CA ARG A 75 -4.18 -3.15 5.98
C ARG A 75 -4.78 -4.54 5.83
N LEU A 76 -4.54 -5.17 4.68
CA LEU A 76 -4.98 -6.53 4.41
C LEU A 76 -4.10 -7.57 5.10
N SER A 77 -2.78 -7.39 5.07
CA SER A 77 -1.84 -8.36 5.62
C SER A 77 -0.49 -7.75 5.98
N LEU A 78 0.32 -8.52 6.71
CA LEU A 78 1.69 -8.22 7.08
C LEU A 78 2.51 -9.50 6.85
N ARG A 79 3.58 -9.42 6.04
CA ARG A 79 4.44 -10.56 5.70
C ARG A 79 5.91 -10.22 5.92
N GLU A 80 6.70 -11.23 6.27
CA GLU A 80 8.17 -11.12 6.21
C GLU A 80 8.62 -11.22 4.75
N ARG A 81 9.45 -10.28 4.29
CA ARG A 81 10.04 -10.16 2.94
C ARG A 81 10.85 -11.39 2.59
N ASN A 82 11.42 -12.05 3.60
CA ASN A 82 12.31 -13.20 3.49
C ASN A 82 11.75 -14.49 4.11
N ALA A 83 10.43 -14.63 4.27
CA ALA A 83 9.83 -15.93 4.56
C ALA A 83 10.00 -16.83 3.33
N ASN A 84 11.19 -17.41 3.18
CA ASN A 84 11.42 -18.55 2.30
C ASN A 84 10.35 -19.59 2.62
N SER A 85 9.46 -19.83 1.66
CA SER A 85 8.67 -21.04 1.59
C SER A 85 9.64 -22.20 1.34
N ILE A 86 10.19 -22.75 2.41
CA ILE A 86 10.68 -24.12 2.44
C ILE A 86 9.95 -24.79 3.59
N GLU A 87 8.80 -25.38 3.27
CA GLU A 87 8.38 -26.72 3.67
C GLU A 87 7.33 -27.24 2.68
#